data_AF-W9ZKA6-F1
#
_entry.id   AF-W9ZKA6-F1
#
_cell.length_a   1.000
_cell.length_b   1.000
_cell.length_c   1.000
_cell.angle_alpha   90.00
_cell.angle_beta   90.00
_cell.angle_gamma   90.00
#
_symmetry.space_group_name_H-M   'P 1'
#
loop_
_entity.id
_entity.type
_entity.pdbx_description
1 polymer ?
#
loop_
_entity_poly.entity_id
_entity_poly.type
_entity_poly.pdbx_seq_one_letter_code
_entity_poly.pdbx_strand_id
1 'polypeptide(L)'
;MVKRKANDIDYEADIVVNAPPRRTLRPRGRLPAPPAQENTSFEANIGFLTLHLSPGFDVSKLKNKKYKAKKPVYRRPALPKRKKPYTNRYRFEFGEDRLYTHLKPTLADLGIVGDILKHERPAMKIAAEATGNASTPFHAGGRISLDSIVRVILSQSCTNEAALDAQQTMIVAYPFYVDGKAVVGKMPNYHDMRKQSVDKLKAVFTKTGLQNLKGNGIKAVLDAVYETNVTRIKPGEVIYDGNEHGATDFVPGLLSVDYIYEAYEKGGKQAVFDQLVLLPQVGVKSACCLMGFNMNLPVFAVDTHVAGMAKLLG
;
A
#
# COMPACT_ATOMS: atom_id res chain seq x y z
N MET A 1 -1.65 31.47 -62.68
CA MET A 1 -1.75 31.99 -61.30
C MET A 1 -3.21 31.86 -60.86
N VAL A 2 -3.58 30.72 -60.27
CA VAL A 2 -4.99 30.36 -60.01
C VAL A 2 -5.22 30.32 -58.51
N LYS A 3 -6.06 31.23 -58.02
CA LYS A 3 -6.60 31.24 -56.65
C LYS A 3 -7.62 30.10 -56.52
N ARG A 4 -7.55 29.31 -55.44
CA ARG A 4 -8.69 28.52 -54.95
C ARG A 4 -8.97 28.85 -53.49
N LYS A 5 -10.27 29.11 -53.26
CA LYS A 5 -10.91 29.51 -52.00
C LYS A 5 -11.15 28.30 -51.09
N ALA A 6 -11.34 28.66 -49.82
CA ALA A 6 -11.76 27.87 -48.68
C ALA A 6 -12.95 26.93 -48.94
N ASN A 7 -12.92 25.79 -48.25
CA ASN A 7 -14.10 25.05 -47.84
C ASN A 7 -14.01 24.85 -46.33
N ASP A 8 -14.84 25.58 -45.60
CA ASP A 8 -15.26 25.27 -44.25
C ASP A 8 -16.14 24.01 -44.32
N ILE A 9 -15.86 23.02 -43.48
CA ILE A 9 -16.75 21.89 -43.23
C ILE A 9 -16.92 21.81 -41.72
N ASP A 10 -18.06 22.30 -41.27
CA ASP A 10 -18.62 22.05 -39.95
C ASP A 10 -18.95 20.56 -39.82
N TYR A 11 -18.38 19.91 -38.80
CA TYR A 11 -18.88 18.64 -38.29
C TYR A 11 -19.37 18.88 -36.86
N GLU A 12 -20.64 19.25 -36.71
CA GLU A 12 -21.40 18.93 -35.51
C GLU A 12 -21.67 17.42 -35.51
N ALA A 13 -21.21 16.73 -34.47
CA ALA A 13 -21.61 15.37 -34.17
C ALA A 13 -22.30 15.36 -32.81
N ASP A 14 -23.63 15.20 -32.86
CA ASP A 14 -24.51 14.95 -31.74
C ASP A 14 -24.05 13.75 -30.92
N ILE A 15 -23.59 14.01 -29.69
CA ILE A 15 -23.43 12.97 -28.67
C ILE A 15 -24.73 12.91 -27.87
N VAL A 16 -25.58 11.96 -28.24
CA VAL A 16 -26.76 11.56 -27.46
C VAL A 16 -26.29 10.91 -26.15
N VAL A 17 -26.37 11.65 -25.06
CA VAL A 17 -26.12 11.14 -23.70
C VAL A 17 -27.39 10.42 -23.22
N ASN A 18 -27.41 9.09 -23.29
CA ASN A 18 -28.45 8.28 -22.67
C ASN A 18 -28.31 8.32 -21.14
N ALA A 19 -29.16 9.09 -20.48
CA ALA A 19 -29.30 9.10 -19.02
C ALA A 19 -30.02 7.83 -18.53
N PRO A 20 -29.59 7.20 -17.42
CA PRO A 20 -30.29 6.05 -16.85
C PRO A 20 -31.63 6.47 -16.21
N PRO A 21 -32.64 5.58 -16.19
CA PRO A 21 -33.99 5.93 -15.77
C PRO A 21 -34.08 6.26 -14.28
N ARG A 22 -34.78 7.36 -13.97
CA ARG A 22 -35.14 7.78 -12.61
C ARG A 22 -35.99 6.70 -11.93
N ARG A 23 -35.49 6.19 -10.81
CA ARG A 23 -36.23 5.30 -9.91
C ARG A 23 -37.36 6.11 -9.24
N THR A 24 -38.61 5.78 -9.56
CA THR A 24 -39.79 6.39 -8.95
C THR A 24 -39.92 5.96 -7.48
N LEU A 25 -39.99 6.94 -6.57
CA LEU A 25 -40.29 6.73 -5.16
C LEU A 25 -41.78 6.38 -5.03
N ARG A 26 -42.10 5.16 -4.57
CA ARG A 26 -43.47 4.80 -4.17
C ARG A 26 -43.83 5.48 -2.85
N PRO A 27 -45.07 5.97 -2.67
CA PRO A 27 -45.52 6.54 -1.41
C PRO A 27 -45.67 5.46 -0.33
N ARG A 28 -45.19 5.77 0.89
CA ARG A 28 -45.33 4.90 2.07
C ARG A 28 -46.78 4.91 2.56
N GLY A 29 -47.49 3.80 2.35
CA GLY A 29 -48.73 3.51 3.08
C GLY A 29 -48.43 3.15 4.54
N ARG A 30 -49.22 3.68 5.49
CA ARG A 30 -49.21 3.29 6.90
C ARG A 30 -49.78 1.88 7.03
N LEU A 31 -49.04 0.98 7.68
CA LEU A 31 -49.58 -0.28 8.18
C LEU A 31 -50.20 -0.07 9.58
N PRO A 32 -51.27 -0.80 9.94
CA PRO A 32 -51.90 -0.71 11.25
C PRO A 32 -51.05 -1.38 12.34
N ALA A 33 -51.19 -0.89 13.58
CA ALA A 33 -50.46 -1.39 14.74
C ALA A 33 -50.93 -2.81 15.13
N PRO A 34 -50.01 -3.71 15.56
CA PRO A 34 -50.38 -5.03 16.05
C PRO A 34 -50.90 -4.98 17.51
N PRO A 35 -51.73 -5.95 17.92
CA PRO A 35 -52.29 -6.02 19.26
C PRO A 35 -51.25 -6.47 20.29
N ALA A 36 -51.45 -6.06 21.54
CA ALA A 36 -50.61 -6.42 22.68
C ALA A 36 -50.77 -7.90 23.06
N GLN A 37 -49.66 -8.64 23.18
CA GLN A 37 -49.62 -9.92 23.89
C GLN A 37 -48.33 -10.11 24.70
N GLU A 38 -48.50 -10.97 25.70
CA GLU A 38 -47.79 -11.15 26.96
C GLU A 38 -46.32 -11.62 26.92
N ASN A 39 -45.67 -11.35 28.05
CA ASN A 39 -44.32 -11.73 28.45
C ASN A 39 -43.92 -13.17 28.13
N THR A 40 -42.86 -13.36 27.33
CA THR A 40 -41.94 -14.51 27.45
C THR A 40 -40.52 -14.12 26.98
N SER A 41 -39.53 -14.49 27.81
CA SER A 41 -38.05 -14.50 27.60
C SER A 41 -37.39 -13.41 26.74
N PHE A 42 -36.58 -12.56 27.39
CA PHE A 42 -35.65 -11.64 26.73
C PHE A 42 -34.37 -12.38 26.30
N GLU A 43 -34.13 -12.50 25.00
CA GLU A 43 -32.86 -12.98 24.44
C GLU A 43 -31.93 -11.78 24.14
N ALA A 44 -30.70 -11.82 24.66
CA ALA A 44 -29.66 -10.86 24.33
C ALA A 44 -28.49 -11.56 23.64
N ASN A 45 -28.28 -11.24 22.36
CA ASN A 45 -27.15 -11.77 21.59
C ASN A 45 -25.85 -11.02 21.93
N ILE A 46 -24.95 -11.70 22.64
CA ILE A 46 -23.56 -11.26 22.84
C ILE A 46 -22.67 -12.38 22.32
N GLY A 47 -22.17 -12.25 21.09
CA GLY A 47 -21.05 -13.03 20.52
C GLY A 47 -21.04 -14.54 20.77
N PHE A 48 -21.47 -15.31 19.75
CA PHE A 48 -21.22 -16.75 19.51
C PHE A 48 -21.55 -17.79 20.59
N LEU A 49 -22.05 -17.44 21.77
CA LEU A 49 -22.58 -18.43 22.72
C LEU A 49 -23.88 -17.95 23.35
N THR A 50 -24.97 -18.70 23.15
CA THR A 50 -26.25 -18.46 23.83
C THR A 50 -26.21 -19.18 25.18
N LEU A 51 -26.16 -18.43 26.28
CA LEU A 51 -26.29 -18.97 27.64
C LEU A 51 -27.69 -18.69 28.17
N HIS A 52 -28.43 -19.73 28.53
CA HIS A 52 -29.72 -19.61 29.21
C HIS A 52 -29.49 -19.18 30.67
N LEU A 53 -29.88 -17.96 31.01
CA LEU A 53 -29.89 -17.46 32.38
C LEU A 53 -31.18 -17.90 33.09
N SER A 54 -31.08 -18.18 34.39
CA SER A 54 -32.21 -18.62 35.21
C SER A 54 -33.29 -17.53 35.37
N PRO A 55 -34.57 -17.90 35.49
CA PRO A 55 -35.67 -16.95 35.66
C PRO A 55 -35.48 -16.09 36.93
N GLY A 56 -35.44 -14.76 36.77
CA GLY A 56 -35.26 -13.80 37.86
C GLY A 56 -33.86 -13.15 37.95
N PHE A 57 -32.92 -13.50 37.05
CA PHE A 57 -31.62 -12.84 37.00
C PHE A 57 -31.73 -11.44 36.36
N ASP A 58 -31.77 -10.40 37.19
CA ASP A 58 -31.86 -9.02 36.77
C ASP A 58 -30.48 -8.44 36.37
N VAL A 59 -30.25 -8.37 35.05
CA VAL A 59 -29.01 -7.88 34.43
C VAL A 59 -28.71 -6.42 34.78
N SER A 60 -29.73 -5.63 35.18
CA SER A 60 -29.56 -4.23 35.55
C SER A 60 -28.80 -4.04 36.87
N LYS A 61 -28.71 -5.09 37.71
CA LYS A 61 -27.97 -5.07 38.98
C LYS A 61 -26.46 -5.30 38.81
N LEU A 62 -26.00 -5.68 37.62
CA LEU A 62 -24.58 -5.67 37.26
C LEU A 62 -24.11 -4.22 37.08
N LYS A 63 -23.98 -3.49 38.20
CA LYS A 63 -23.33 -2.18 38.22
C LYS A 63 -21.97 -2.32 37.55
N ASN A 64 -21.68 -1.41 36.61
CA ASN A 64 -20.46 -1.23 35.84
C ASN A 64 -19.19 -1.09 36.72
N LYS A 65 -18.81 -2.12 37.48
CA LYS A 65 -17.41 -2.32 37.83
C LYS A 65 -16.78 -2.89 36.57
N LYS A 66 -16.20 -2.01 35.76
CA LYS A 66 -15.21 -2.41 34.73
C LYS A 66 -14.06 -3.10 35.47
N TYR A 67 -14.24 -4.38 35.79
CA TYR A 67 -13.13 -5.29 35.99
C TYR A 67 -12.46 -5.39 34.63
N LYS A 68 -11.55 -4.46 34.35
CA LYS A 68 -10.49 -4.72 33.40
C LYS A 68 -9.72 -5.87 34.03
N ALA A 69 -10.02 -7.10 33.62
CA ALA A 69 -9.08 -8.19 33.79
C ALA A 69 -7.73 -7.61 33.33
N LYS A 70 -6.77 -7.50 34.26
CA LYS A 70 -5.41 -7.10 33.89
C LYS A 70 -4.98 -8.21 32.95
N LYS A 71 -5.09 -7.96 31.64
CA LYS A 71 -4.50 -8.84 30.63
C LYS A 71 -3.09 -9.10 31.13
N PRO A 72 -2.62 -10.35 31.24
CA PRO A 72 -1.24 -10.60 31.61
C PRO A 72 -0.40 -9.73 30.69
N VAL A 73 0.22 -8.70 31.28
CA VAL A 73 1.11 -7.82 30.52
C VAL A 73 2.31 -8.70 30.31
N TYR A 74 2.38 -9.37 29.17
CA TYR A 74 3.62 -9.97 28.72
C TYR A 74 4.64 -8.83 28.66
N ARG A 75 5.42 -8.70 29.73
CA ARG A 75 6.54 -7.78 29.77
C ARG A 75 7.59 -8.46 28.93
N ARG A 76 7.82 -7.92 27.73
CA ARG A 76 8.96 -8.33 26.91
C ARG A 76 10.20 -8.32 27.81
N PRO A 77 10.98 -9.41 27.84
CA PRO A 77 12.27 -9.40 28.49
C PRO A 77 13.07 -8.19 27.98
N ALA A 78 13.81 -7.54 28.87
CA ALA A 78 14.67 -6.44 28.45
C ALA A 78 15.65 -6.99 27.41
N LEU A 79 15.72 -6.38 26.22
CA LEU A 79 16.73 -6.75 25.24
C LEU A 79 18.12 -6.59 25.87
N PRO A 80 19.11 -7.42 25.49
CA PRO A 80 20.49 -7.20 25.89
C PRO A 80 20.90 -5.75 25.60
N LYS A 81 21.62 -5.13 26.54
CA LYS A 81 22.05 -3.73 26.38
C LYS A 81 22.90 -3.60 25.11
N ARG A 82 22.38 -2.85 24.13
CA ARG A 82 23.10 -2.56 22.89
C ARG A 82 24.28 -1.64 23.17
N LYS A 83 25.40 -1.91 22.50
CA LYS A 83 26.61 -1.07 22.54
C LYS A 83 26.51 0.15 21.62
N LYS A 84 25.73 0.06 20.54
CA LYS A 84 25.56 1.12 19.54
C LYS A 84 24.08 1.49 19.38
N PRO A 85 23.78 2.78 19.17
CA PRO A 85 22.42 3.22 18.86
C PRO A 85 21.94 2.64 17.52
N TYR A 86 20.62 2.57 17.33
CA TYR A 86 20.07 2.25 16.02
C TYR A 86 20.30 3.40 15.04
N THR A 87 20.48 3.05 13.77
CA THR A 87 20.66 3.99 12.66
C THR A 87 19.34 4.55 12.12
N ASN A 88 18.20 3.98 12.53
CA ASN A 88 16.87 4.36 12.04
C ASN A 88 15.85 4.53 13.16
N ARG A 89 14.80 5.32 12.86
CA ARG A 89 13.68 5.60 13.76
C ARG A 89 12.87 4.37 14.19
N TYR A 90 12.90 3.30 13.40
CA TYR A 90 12.17 2.07 13.67
C TYR A 90 12.86 1.18 14.69
N ARG A 91 14.08 1.56 15.13
CA ARG A 91 14.91 0.77 16.03
C ARG A 91 15.04 -0.65 15.48
N PHE A 92 15.35 -0.79 14.20
CA PHE A 92 15.45 -2.09 13.52
C PHE A 92 16.88 -2.32 13.04
N GLU A 93 17.38 -3.54 13.22
CA GLU A 93 18.67 -3.98 12.67
C GLU A 93 18.55 -5.44 12.22
N PHE A 94 19.06 -5.76 11.03
CA PHE A 94 19.07 -7.14 10.55
C PHE A 94 19.98 -8.02 11.43
N GLY A 95 19.52 -9.25 11.69
CA GLY A 95 20.24 -10.21 12.54
C GLY A 95 20.01 -10.03 14.04
N GLU A 96 19.27 -8.99 14.46
CA GLU A 96 18.88 -8.85 15.87
C GLU A 96 17.76 -9.85 16.23
N ASP A 97 18.07 -10.80 17.11
CA ASP A 97 17.07 -11.69 17.69
C ASP A 97 16.33 -11.01 18.84
N ARG A 98 15.06 -10.70 18.60
CA ARG A 98 14.15 -10.10 19.60
C ARG A 98 13.32 -11.12 20.37
N LEU A 99 13.46 -12.39 20.02
CA LEU A 99 12.75 -13.51 20.62
C LEU A 99 13.73 -14.46 21.30
N TYR A 100 14.95 -14.03 21.63
CA TYR A 100 16.02 -14.85 22.23
C TYR A 100 15.65 -15.63 23.51
N THR A 101 14.56 -15.24 24.20
CA THR A 101 14.03 -15.97 25.37
C THR A 101 12.94 -16.99 25.02
N HIS A 102 12.48 -17.02 23.77
CA HIS A 102 11.47 -17.96 23.32
C HIS A 102 12.15 -19.29 23.04
N LEU A 103 11.69 -20.34 23.73
CA LEU A 103 12.21 -21.70 23.55
C LEU A 103 11.71 -22.36 22.26
N LYS A 104 10.67 -21.78 21.64
CA LYS A 104 10.04 -22.22 20.40
C LYS A 104 9.68 -21.01 19.52
N PRO A 105 9.54 -21.21 18.19
CA PRO A 105 9.88 -22.42 17.44
C PRO A 105 11.39 -22.70 17.44
N THR A 106 11.77 -23.97 17.53
CA THR A 106 13.16 -24.42 17.36
C THR A 106 13.56 -24.40 15.88
N LEU A 107 14.86 -24.54 15.57
CA LEU A 107 15.30 -24.68 14.17
C LEU A 107 14.64 -25.86 13.45
N ALA A 108 14.35 -26.96 14.16
CA ALA A 108 13.63 -28.09 13.60
C ALA A 108 12.16 -27.74 13.30
N ASP A 109 11.47 -27.04 14.21
CA ASP A 109 10.11 -26.56 14.00
C ASP A 109 10.04 -25.62 12.78
N LEU A 110 11.03 -24.72 12.63
CA LEU A 110 11.15 -23.84 11.47
C LEU A 110 11.38 -24.63 10.17
N GLY A 111 12.16 -25.71 10.22
CA GLY A 111 12.38 -26.62 9.10
C GLY A 111 11.08 -27.26 8.61
N ILE A 112 10.25 -27.75 9.54
CA ILE A 112 8.94 -28.34 9.22
C ILE A 112 8.04 -27.33 8.50
N VAL A 113 7.93 -26.10 9.03
CA VAL A 113 7.14 -25.04 8.39
C VAL A 113 7.70 -24.71 7.00
N GLY A 114 9.03 -24.61 6.88
CA GLY A 114 9.70 -24.37 5.61
C GLY A 114 9.40 -25.43 4.56
N ASP A 115 9.37 -26.70 4.95
CA ASP A 115 9.11 -27.82 4.04
C ASP A 115 7.64 -27.91 3.63
N ILE A 116 6.70 -27.65 4.55
CA ILE A 116 5.28 -27.50 4.21
C ILE A 116 5.09 -26.40 3.17
N LEU A 117 5.66 -25.20 3.41
CA LEU A 117 5.52 -24.08 2.48
C LEU A 117 6.13 -24.37 1.11
N LYS A 118 7.25 -25.09 1.05
CA LYS A 118 7.86 -25.51 -0.22
C LYS A 118 6.98 -26.52 -0.95
N HIS A 119 6.38 -27.47 -0.23
CA HIS A 119 5.52 -28.50 -0.81
C HIS A 119 4.21 -27.94 -1.35
N GLU A 120 3.59 -26.99 -0.65
CA GLU A 120 2.31 -26.38 -1.04
C GLU A 120 2.45 -25.35 -2.18
N ARG A 121 3.62 -24.70 -2.30
CA ARG A 121 3.83 -23.60 -3.24
C ARG A 121 3.54 -23.94 -4.71
N PRO A 122 3.92 -25.10 -5.28
CA PRO A 122 3.57 -25.46 -6.65
C PRO A 122 2.06 -25.54 -6.88
N ALA A 123 1.31 -26.19 -5.98
CA ALA A 123 -0.15 -26.31 -6.10
C ALA A 123 -0.82 -24.93 -6.05
N MET A 124 -0.38 -24.06 -5.14
CA MET A 124 -0.87 -22.68 -5.07
C MET A 124 -0.58 -21.86 -6.34
N LYS A 125 0.60 -22.05 -6.95
CA LYS A 125 0.95 -21.38 -8.21
C LYS A 125 0.03 -21.83 -9.35
N ILE A 126 -0.17 -23.13 -9.51
CA ILE A 126 -1.05 -23.68 -10.55
C ILE A 126 -2.47 -23.15 -10.39
N ALA A 127 -3.00 -23.14 -9.16
CA ALA A 127 -4.33 -22.59 -8.87
C ALA A 127 -4.43 -21.08 -9.16
N ALA A 128 -3.39 -20.31 -8.83
CA ALA A 128 -3.32 -18.89 -9.14
C ALA A 128 -3.28 -18.65 -10.67
N GLU A 129 -2.51 -19.45 -11.41
CA GLU A 129 -2.41 -19.36 -12.88
C GLU A 129 -3.75 -19.66 -13.55
N ALA A 130 -4.42 -20.73 -13.12
CA ALA A 130 -5.74 -21.11 -13.64
C ALA A 130 -6.83 -20.06 -13.39
N THR A 131 -6.74 -19.28 -12.30
CA THR A 131 -7.70 -18.23 -11.96
C THR A 131 -7.35 -16.86 -12.54
N GLY A 132 -6.25 -16.74 -13.29
CA GLY A 132 -5.74 -15.45 -13.77
C GLY A 132 -5.16 -14.57 -12.64
N ASN A 133 -5.04 -15.09 -11.42
CA ASN A 133 -4.51 -14.41 -10.24
C ASN A 133 -3.01 -14.63 -10.05
N ALA A 134 -2.34 -15.36 -10.95
CA ALA A 134 -0.89 -15.49 -10.98
C ALA A 134 -0.24 -14.17 -11.41
N SER A 135 -0.35 -13.18 -10.54
CA SER A 135 0.36 -11.92 -10.64
C SER A 135 1.67 -12.07 -9.89
N THR A 136 2.77 -11.69 -10.54
CA THR A 136 3.94 -11.20 -9.81
C THR A 136 3.47 -10.15 -8.79
N PRO A 137 4.09 -10.04 -7.59
CA PRO A 137 3.72 -9.00 -6.65
C PRO A 137 3.68 -7.64 -7.38
N PHE A 138 2.60 -6.87 -7.21
CA PHE A 138 2.35 -5.63 -7.97
C PHE A 138 3.55 -4.67 -8.05
N HIS A 139 4.39 -4.68 -7.02
CA HIS A 139 5.55 -3.83 -6.82
C HIS A 139 6.90 -4.55 -7.03
N ALA A 140 6.92 -5.70 -7.70
CA ALA A 140 8.13 -6.39 -8.13
C ALA A 140 8.59 -5.86 -9.50
N GLY A 141 9.86 -5.50 -9.63
CA GLY A 141 10.39 -4.90 -10.86
C GLY A 141 11.88 -5.14 -11.14
N GLY A 142 12.55 -6.01 -10.38
CA GLY A 142 13.96 -6.37 -10.59
C GLY A 142 15.00 -5.27 -10.25
N ARG A 143 14.56 -4.01 -10.12
CA ARG A 143 15.34 -2.88 -9.57
C ARG A 143 14.45 -1.95 -8.76
N ILE A 144 14.98 -1.37 -7.69
CA ILE A 144 14.30 -0.31 -6.95
C ILE A 144 14.31 0.93 -7.85
N SER A 145 13.12 1.34 -8.25
CA SER A 145 12.84 2.56 -8.97
C SER A 145 11.83 3.40 -8.19
N LEU A 146 11.68 4.67 -8.57
CA LEU A 146 10.62 5.52 -8.03
C LEU A 146 9.23 4.89 -8.24
N ASP A 147 9.00 4.29 -9.41
CA ASP A 147 7.78 3.56 -9.72
C ASP A 147 7.55 2.40 -8.75
N SER A 148 8.59 1.58 -8.47
CA SER A 148 8.48 0.49 -7.50
C SER A 148 8.12 0.98 -6.09
N ILE A 149 8.67 2.12 -5.65
CA ILE A 149 8.38 2.72 -4.35
C ILE A 149 6.93 3.20 -4.29
N VAL A 150 6.48 3.89 -5.34
CA VAL A 150 5.09 4.37 -5.43
C VAL A 150 4.11 3.20 -5.48
N ARG A 151 4.41 2.14 -6.24
CA ARG A 151 3.59 0.91 -6.27
C ARG A 151 3.51 0.24 -4.90
N VAL A 152 4.59 0.20 -4.13
CA VAL A 152 4.54 -0.30 -2.74
C VAL A 152 3.57 0.54 -1.91
N ILE A 153 3.58 1.86 -2.03
CA ILE A 153 2.66 2.75 -1.30
C ILE A 153 1.20 2.54 -1.74
N LEU A 154 0.95 2.42 -3.04
CA LEU A 154 -0.39 2.14 -3.58
C LEU A 154 -0.97 0.83 -3.04
N SER A 155 -0.13 -0.20 -2.92
CA SER A 155 -0.54 -1.54 -2.43
C SER A 155 -0.85 -1.58 -0.92
N GLN A 156 -0.57 -0.52 -0.16
CA GLN A 156 -0.87 -0.49 1.26
C GLN A 156 -2.39 -0.42 1.51
N SER A 157 -2.90 -1.34 2.33
CA SER A 157 -4.32 -1.44 2.74
C SER A 157 -5.30 -1.38 1.56
N CYS A 158 -4.95 -2.02 0.45
CA CYS A 158 -5.67 -1.98 -0.82
C CYS A 158 -5.63 -3.35 -1.49
N THR A 159 -6.65 -3.69 -2.28
CA THR A 159 -6.60 -4.89 -3.12
C THR A 159 -5.68 -4.67 -4.32
N ASN A 160 -5.22 -5.76 -4.95
CA ASN A 160 -4.34 -5.66 -6.12
C ASN A 160 -5.05 -4.97 -7.29
N GLU A 161 -6.34 -5.24 -7.49
CA GLU A 161 -7.15 -4.68 -8.58
C GLU A 161 -7.27 -3.16 -8.43
N ALA A 162 -7.55 -2.68 -7.21
CA ALA A 162 -7.62 -1.26 -6.92
C ALA A 162 -6.26 -0.56 -7.03
N ALA A 163 -5.16 -1.25 -6.71
CA ALA A 163 -3.80 -0.72 -6.91
C ALA A 163 -3.43 -0.63 -8.39
N LEU A 164 -3.80 -1.62 -9.21
CA LEU A 164 -3.62 -1.64 -10.66
C LEU A 164 -4.43 -0.53 -11.35
N ASP A 165 -5.71 -0.40 -11.01
CA ASP A 165 -6.58 0.64 -11.57
C ASP A 165 -6.05 2.05 -11.25
N ALA A 166 -5.54 2.25 -10.02
CA ALA A 166 -4.93 3.52 -9.64
C ALA A 166 -3.62 3.80 -10.36
N GLN A 167 -2.79 2.77 -10.58
CA GLN A 167 -1.59 2.94 -11.39
C GLN A 167 -1.95 3.33 -12.83
N GLN A 168 -2.94 2.67 -13.44
CA GLN A 168 -3.39 3.02 -14.78
C GLN A 168 -3.94 4.45 -14.83
N THR A 169 -4.70 4.84 -13.80
CA THR A 169 -5.22 6.20 -13.65
C THR A 169 -4.08 7.22 -13.56
N MET A 170 -3.00 6.93 -12.81
CA MET A 170 -1.82 7.78 -12.77
C MET A 170 -1.17 7.92 -14.16
N ILE A 171 -0.94 6.80 -14.86
CA ILE A 171 -0.30 6.79 -16.17
C ILE A 171 -1.05 7.70 -17.16
N VAL A 172 -2.39 7.66 -17.14
CA VAL A 172 -3.23 8.51 -17.99
C VAL A 172 -3.30 9.96 -17.51
N ALA A 173 -3.31 10.20 -16.20
CA ALA A 173 -3.42 11.55 -15.62
C ALA A 173 -2.13 12.39 -15.71
N TYR A 174 -0.99 11.73 -15.94
CA TYR A 174 0.34 12.36 -16.06
C TYR A 174 1.01 11.95 -17.39
N PRO A 175 0.48 12.41 -18.54
CA PRO A 175 1.09 12.16 -19.83
C PRO A 175 2.38 12.98 -20.01
N PHE A 176 3.13 12.65 -21.05
CA PHE A 176 4.25 13.44 -21.55
C PHE A 176 3.79 14.34 -22.70
N TYR A 177 4.40 15.51 -22.86
CA TYR A 177 4.08 16.41 -23.96
C TYR A 177 5.21 16.42 -24.99
N VAL A 178 4.92 15.90 -26.18
CA VAL A 178 5.84 15.86 -27.33
C VAL A 178 5.21 16.63 -28.48
N ASP A 179 5.88 17.68 -28.95
CA ASP A 179 5.38 18.56 -30.01
C ASP A 179 3.95 19.08 -29.76
N GLY A 180 3.65 19.42 -28.50
CA GLY A 180 2.34 19.91 -28.06
C GLY A 180 1.26 18.83 -27.92
N LYS A 181 1.57 17.55 -28.16
CA LYS A 181 0.63 16.43 -28.04
C LYS A 181 0.90 15.62 -26.77
N ALA A 182 -0.17 15.23 -26.08
CA ALA A 182 -0.10 14.35 -24.92
C ALA A 182 0.16 12.90 -25.37
N VAL A 183 1.21 12.29 -24.83
CA VAL A 183 1.63 10.91 -25.06
C VAL A 183 1.61 10.16 -23.73
N VAL A 184 0.90 9.03 -23.70
CA VAL A 184 0.83 8.17 -22.50
C VAL A 184 2.05 7.24 -22.51
N GLY A 185 2.89 7.35 -21.48
CA GLY A 185 4.07 6.48 -21.32
C GLY A 185 3.73 5.16 -20.62
N LYS A 186 4.78 4.36 -20.33
CA LYS A 186 4.62 3.13 -19.53
C LYS A 186 4.55 3.44 -18.03
N MET A 187 5.21 4.52 -17.63
CA MET A 187 5.15 5.09 -16.28
C MET A 187 4.52 6.48 -16.35
N PRO A 188 3.86 6.95 -15.27
CA PRO A 188 3.39 8.33 -15.22
C PRO A 188 4.58 9.29 -15.23
N ASN A 189 4.35 10.51 -15.71
CA ASN A 189 5.33 11.59 -15.58
C ASN A 189 5.48 12.01 -14.11
N TYR A 190 6.40 11.36 -13.40
CA TYR A 190 6.67 11.62 -11.98
C TYR A 190 7.21 13.04 -11.71
N HIS A 191 7.86 13.67 -12.70
CA HIS A 191 8.31 15.06 -12.58
C HIS A 191 7.13 16.03 -12.50
N ASP A 192 6.14 15.87 -13.40
CA ASP A 192 4.90 16.67 -13.37
C ASP A 192 4.11 16.37 -12.10
N MET A 193 4.06 15.10 -11.71
CA MET A 193 3.36 14.65 -10.51
C MET A 193 3.96 15.26 -9.22
N ARG A 194 5.28 15.47 -9.18
CA ARG A 194 5.96 16.18 -8.09
C ARG A 194 5.54 17.65 -8.04
N LYS A 195 5.50 18.35 -9.18
CA LYS A 195 5.26 19.80 -9.25
C LYS A 195 3.81 20.20 -8.99
N GLN A 196 2.86 19.31 -9.24
CA GLN A 196 1.45 19.65 -9.09
C GLN A 196 0.94 19.77 -7.64
N SER A 197 -0.31 20.21 -7.49
CA SER A 197 -1.00 20.26 -6.21
C SER A 197 -1.28 18.85 -5.64
N VAL A 198 -1.34 18.77 -4.32
CA VAL A 198 -1.71 17.54 -3.62
C VAL A 198 -3.15 17.12 -3.97
N ASP A 199 -4.05 18.06 -4.24
CA ASP A 199 -5.46 17.73 -4.45
C ASP A 199 -5.71 17.01 -5.78
N LYS A 200 -4.95 17.35 -6.83
CA LYS A 200 -4.98 16.56 -8.07
C LYS A 200 -4.45 15.13 -7.83
N LEU A 201 -3.46 14.94 -6.96
CA LEU A 201 -2.95 13.60 -6.59
C LEU A 201 -4.04 12.81 -5.86
N LYS A 202 -4.69 13.42 -4.87
CA LYS A 202 -5.79 12.77 -4.12
C LYS A 202 -6.92 12.34 -5.04
N ALA A 203 -7.27 13.16 -6.05
CA ALA A 203 -8.30 12.84 -7.03
C ALA A 203 -7.96 11.57 -7.84
N VAL A 204 -6.69 11.42 -8.24
CA VAL A 204 -6.18 10.22 -8.93
C VAL A 204 -6.31 8.96 -8.06
N PHE A 205 -6.18 9.10 -6.74
CA PHE A 205 -6.17 7.96 -5.80
C PHE A 205 -7.52 7.62 -5.17
N THR A 206 -8.61 8.26 -5.59
CA THR A 206 -9.94 8.13 -4.95
C THR A 206 -10.39 6.68 -4.77
N LYS A 207 -10.05 5.78 -5.71
CA LYS A 207 -10.44 4.36 -5.67
C LYS A 207 -9.56 3.46 -4.78
N THR A 208 -8.40 3.93 -4.34
CA THR A 208 -7.42 3.10 -3.59
C THR A 208 -7.64 3.03 -2.08
N GLY A 209 -8.58 3.83 -1.55
CA GLY A 209 -8.71 4.08 -0.12
C GLY A 209 -7.50 4.85 0.45
N LEU A 210 -7.68 5.53 1.60
CA LEU A 210 -6.63 6.33 2.24
C LEU A 210 -5.97 7.36 1.30
N GLN A 211 -6.74 7.92 0.35
CA GLN A 211 -6.25 8.80 -0.71
C GLN A 211 -5.50 10.04 -0.18
N ASN A 212 -5.90 10.56 0.97
CA ASN A 212 -5.19 11.66 1.63
C ASN A 212 -3.79 11.24 2.08
N LEU A 213 -3.68 10.06 2.70
CA LEU A 213 -2.41 9.53 3.18
C LEU A 213 -1.49 9.17 2.00
N LYS A 214 -2.03 8.51 0.97
CA LYS A 214 -1.28 8.12 -0.23
C LYS A 214 -0.87 9.32 -1.07
N GLY A 215 -1.77 10.26 -1.33
CA GLY A 215 -1.48 11.49 -2.07
C GLY A 215 -0.40 12.35 -1.41
N ASN A 216 -0.53 12.60 -0.10
CA ASN A 216 0.49 13.32 0.67
C ASN A 216 1.82 12.55 0.70
N GLY A 217 1.75 11.25 0.93
CA GLY A 217 2.92 10.38 1.04
C GLY A 217 3.72 10.30 -0.25
N ILE A 218 3.06 10.03 -1.37
CA ILE A 218 3.69 9.94 -2.68
C ILE A 218 4.35 11.27 -3.04
N LYS A 219 3.66 12.42 -2.86
CA LYS A 219 4.27 13.73 -3.11
C LYS A 219 5.54 13.93 -2.27
N ALA A 220 5.44 13.65 -0.97
CA ALA A 220 6.57 13.81 -0.05
C ALA A 220 7.75 12.87 -0.38
N VAL A 221 7.49 11.69 -0.95
CA VAL A 221 8.55 10.81 -1.48
C VAL A 221 9.22 11.43 -2.70
N LEU A 222 8.44 11.95 -3.66
CA LEU A 222 8.99 12.61 -4.85
C LEU A 222 9.85 13.81 -4.47
N ASP A 223 9.38 14.63 -3.54
CA ASP A 223 10.12 15.79 -3.03
C ASP A 223 11.39 15.35 -2.28
N ALA A 224 11.32 14.35 -1.39
CA ALA A 224 12.49 13.85 -0.66
C ALA A 224 13.58 13.27 -1.57
N VAL A 225 13.20 12.52 -2.62
CA VAL A 225 14.15 11.98 -3.61
C VAL A 225 14.78 13.12 -4.41
N TYR A 226 13.96 14.07 -4.87
CA TYR A 226 14.43 15.26 -5.59
C TYR A 226 15.44 16.06 -4.76
N GLU A 227 15.08 16.41 -3.52
CA GLU A 227 15.94 17.15 -2.59
C GLU A 227 17.25 16.40 -2.33
N THR A 228 17.17 15.09 -2.07
CA THR A 228 18.36 14.25 -1.87
C THR A 228 19.32 14.37 -3.04
N ASN A 229 18.82 14.27 -4.28
CA ASN A 229 19.68 14.37 -5.45
C ASN A 229 20.17 15.80 -5.70
N VAL A 230 19.36 16.83 -5.45
CA VAL A 230 19.80 18.23 -5.52
C VAL A 230 20.99 18.50 -4.59
N THR A 231 20.98 17.97 -3.36
CA THR A 231 22.10 18.14 -2.43
C THR A 231 23.40 17.42 -2.87
N ARG A 232 23.30 16.49 -3.83
CA ARG A 232 24.42 15.69 -4.33
C ARG A 232 25.03 16.24 -5.62
N ILE A 233 24.40 17.26 -6.22
CA ILE A 233 24.87 17.92 -7.43
C ILE A 233 26.18 18.64 -7.13
N LYS A 234 27.19 18.42 -7.97
CA LYS A 234 28.49 19.10 -7.81
C LYS A 234 28.40 20.54 -8.34
N PRO A 235 29.16 21.49 -7.76
CA PRO A 235 29.21 22.84 -8.30
C PRO A 235 29.57 22.83 -9.79
N GLY A 236 28.71 23.44 -10.63
CA GLY A 236 28.91 23.53 -12.08
C GLY A 236 28.19 22.47 -12.92
N GLU A 237 27.50 21.50 -12.31
CA GLU A 237 26.65 20.56 -13.06
C GLU A 237 25.31 21.19 -13.47
N VAL A 238 24.89 20.92 -14.71
CA VAL A 238 23.61 21.41 -15.23
C VAL A 238 22.46 20.63 -14.57
N ILE A 239 21.55 21.37 -13.96
CA ILE A 239 20.35 20.82 -13.31
C ILE A 239 19.24 20.75 -14.36
N TYR A 240 18.83 19.54 -14.72
CA TYR A 240 17.64 19.34 -15.53
C TYR A 240 16.47 18.89 -14.63
N ASP A 241 15.54 19.82 -14.37
CA ASP A 241 14.36 19.60 -13.53
C ASP A 241 13.15 19.18 -14.38
N GLY A 242 13.19 17.96 -14.89
CA GLY A 242 12.08 17.38 -15.64
C GLY A 242 12.47 16.15 -16.45
N ASN A 243 11.54 15.72 -17.29
CA ASN A 243 11.80 14.71 -18.32
C ASN A 243 12.39 15.35 -19.57
N GLU A 244 13.30 14.66 -20.26
CA GLU A 244 13.98 15.21 -21.45
C GLU A 244 12.97 15.68 -22.51
N HIS A 245 13.30 16.75 -23.25
CA HIS A 245 12.40 17.25 -24.29
C HIS A 245 12.17 16.17 -25.36
N GLY A 246 10.90 15.85 -25.63
CA GLY A 246 10.53 14.80 -26.58
C GLY A 246 10.51 13.38 -26.00
N ALA A 247 10.83 13.20 -24.71
CA ALA A 247 10.72 11.90 -24.07
C ALA A 247 9.26 11.43 -24.00
N THR A 248 9.02 10.21 -24.47
CA THR A 248 7.69 9.57 -24.50
C THR A 248 7.43 8.70 -23.27
N ASP A 249 8.41 8.56 -22.38
CA ASP A 249 8.32 7.77 -21.15
C ASP A 249 9.20 8.39 -20.05
N PHE A 250 9.03 7.91 -18.82
CA PHE A 250 9.72 8.47 -17.66
C PHE A 250 11.22 8.22 -17.67
N VAL A 251 12.00 9.30 -17.69
CA VAL A 251 13.44 9.33 -17.42
C VAL A 251 13.65 9.89 -16.00
N PRO A 252 14.27 9.12 -15.08
CA PRO A 252 14.33 9.51 -13.68
C PRO A 252 15.00 10.86 -13.41
N GLY A 253 16.16 11.15 -14.02
CA GLY A 253 16.91 12.36 -13.72
C GLY A 253 17.11 12.56 -12.21
N LEU A 254 16.72 13.73 -11.68
CA LEU A 254 16.75 14.05 -10.25
C LEU A 254 15.77 13.22 -9.38
N LEU A 255 14.90 12.43 -10.00
CA LEU A 255 14.05 11.46 -9.33
C LEU A 255 14.64 10.03 -9.33
N SER A 256 15.91 9.87 -9.73
CA SER A 256 16.61 8.61 -9.56
C SER A 256 16.79 8.24 -8.08
N VAL A 257 16.75 6.95 -7.79
CA VAL A 257 17.02 6.38 -6.46
C VAL A 257 18.29 5.52 -6.45
N ASP A 258 19.19 5.75 -7.41
CA ASP A 258 20.44 4.97 -7.54
C ASP A 258 21.36 5.07 -6.31
N TYR A 259 21.23 6.12 -5.50
CA TYR A 259 21.94 6.25 -4.22
C TYR A 259 21.63 5.12 -3.24
N ILE A 260 20.51 4.42 -3.40
CA ILE A 260 20.17 3.23 -2.61
C ILE A 260 21.14 2.09 -2.93
N TYR A 261 21.56 1.95 -4.19
CA TYR A 261 22.54 0.95 -4.61
C TYR A 261 23.95 1.33 -4.15
N GLU A 262 24.32 2.61 -4.20
CA GLU A 262 25.58 3.07 -3.60
C GLU A 262 25.62 2.81 -2.09
N ALA A 263 24.49 2.98 -1.39
CA ALA A 263 24.38 2.64 0.03
C ALA A 263 24.54 1.14 0.26
N TYR A 264 24.01 0.30 -0.64
CA TYR A 264 24.22 -1.14 -0.61
C TYR A 264 25.68 -1.53 -0.73
N GLU A 265 26.41 -0.95 -1.69
CA GLU A 265 27.84 -1.22 -1.89
C GLU A 265 28.68 -0.84 -0.66
N LYS A 266 28.33 0.26 0.01
CA LYS A 266 29.09 0.78 1.17
C LYS A 266 28.74 0.10 2.50
N GLY A 267 27.47 -0.25 2.71
CA GLY A 267 26.96 -0.68 4.03
C GLY A 267 26.00 -1.86 4.00
N GLY A 268 25.88 -2.53 2.85
CA GLY A 268 25.07 -3.72 2.67
C GLY A 268 23.57 -3.50 2.90
N LYS A 269 22.88 -4.59 3.26
CA LYS A 269 21.41 -4.61 3.42
C LYS A 269 20.91 -3.62 4.46
N GLN A 270 21.66 -3.40 5.54
CA GLN A 270 21.25 -2.46 6.60
C GLN A 270 21.25 -1.01 6.09
N ALA A 271 22.27 -0.60 5.34
CA ALA A 271 22.31 0.74 4.76
C ALA A 271 21.18 0.99 3.75
N VAL A 272 20.83 -0.01 2.93
CA VAL A 272 19.66 0.06 2.04
C VAL A 272 18.37 0.27 2.84
N PHE A 273 18.17 -0.53 3.89
CA PHE A 273 17.00 -0.40 4.75
C PHE A 273 16.93 1.00 5.37
N ASP A 274 18.04 1.49 5.90
CA ASP A 274 18.13 2.81 6.52
C ASP A 274 17.78 3.93 5.54
N GLN A 275 18.23 3.84 4.28
CA GLN A 275 17.83 4.80 3.23
C GLN A 275 16.34 4.71 2.89
N LEU A 276 15.80 3.50 2.73
CA LEU A 276 14.40 3.30 2.37
C LEU A 276 13.45 3.83 3.44
N VAL A 277 13.75 3.62 4.72
CA VAL A 277 12.87 4.03 5.83
C VAL A 277 12.90 5.53 6.13
N LEU A 278 13.80 6.29 5.52
CA LEU A 278 13.76 7.76 5.51
C LEU A 278 12.63 8.29 4.63
N LEU A 279 12.29 7.55 3.56
CA LEU A 279 11.22 7.94 2.65
C LEU A 279 9.86 7.97 3.37
N PRO A 280 9.04 9.02 3.20
CA PRO A 280 7.69 9.09 3.73
C PRO A 280 6.84 7.89 3.29
N GLN A 281 5.97 7.39 4.18
CA GLN A 281 5.12 6.20 3.96
C GLN A 281 5.86 4.87 3.71
N VAL A 282 7.20 4.85 3.77
CA VAL A 282 7.98 3.60 3.73
C VAL A 282 8.33 3.17 5.15
N GLY A 283 7.59 2.16 5.63
CA GLY A 283 7.85 1.47 6.89
C GLY A 283 8.69 0.20 6.72
N VAL A 284 8.95 -0.50 7.83
CA VAL A 284 9.77 -1.73 7.87
C VAL A 284 9.31 -2.76 6.83
N LYS A 285 8.02 -3.08 6.79
CA LYS A 285 7.45 -4.04 5.83
C LYS A 285 7.66 -3.57 4.38
N SER A 286 7.34 -2.31 4.09
CA SER A 286 7.48 -1.72 2.76
C SER A 286 8.93 -1.73 2.27
N ALA A 287 9.88 -1.37 3.14
CA ALA A 287 11.31 -1.46 2.84
C ALA A 287 11.74 -2.91 2.54
N CYS A 288 11.32 -3.87 3.37
CA CYS A 288 11.60 -5.29 3.11
C CYS A 288 10.98 -5.79 1.79
N CYS A 289 9.78 -5.34 1.41
CA CYS A 289 9.19 -5.67 0.11
C CYS A 289 10.03 -5.13 -1.05
N LEU A 290 10.50 -3.88 -0.96
CA LEU A 290 11.36 -3.29 -1.99
C LEU A 290 12.67 -4.08 -2.11
N MET A 291 13.35 -4.29 -0.99
CA MET A 291 14.61 -5.05 -0.94
C MET A 291 14.46 -6.49 -1.47
N GLY A 292 13.41 -7.20 -1.06
CA GLY A 292 13.17 -8.58 -1.47
C GLY A 292 12.79 -8.69 -2.96
N PHE A 293 11.80 -7.91 -3.41
CA PHE A 293 11.26 -8.06 -4.77
C PHE A 293 12.04 -7.31 -5.85
N ASN A 294 12.83 -6.31 -5.48
CA ASN A 294 13.52 -5.43 -6.44
C ASN A 294 15.04 -5.46 -6.32
N MET A 295 15.61 -6.08 -5.28
CA MET A 295 17.06 -6.30 -5.18
C MET A 295 17.42 -7.77 -4.95
N ASN A 296 16.43 -8.67 -4.86
CA ASN A 296 16.62 -10.09 -4.54
C ASN A 296 17.44 -10.30 -3.25
N LEU A 297 17.29 -9.39 -2.28
CA LEU A 297 17.99 -9.51 -1.00
C LEU A 297 17.27 -10.54 -0.12
N PRO A 298 18.00 -11.37 0.63
CA PRO A 298 17.40 -12.32 1.56
C PRO A 298 16.91 -11.56 2.80
N VAL A 299 15.72 -10.97 2.64
CA VAL A 299 14.93 -10.30 3.67
C VAL A 299 13.48 -10.75 3.52
N PHE A 300 12.74 -10.72 4.62
CA PHE A 300 11.37 -11.23 4.65
C PHE A 300 10.41 -10.16 5.14
N ALA A 301 9.50 -9.73 4.28
CA ALA A 301 8.47 -8.77 4.63
C ALA A 301 7.34 -9.48 5.37
N VAL A 302 7.21 -9.19 6.67
CA VAL A 302 6.14 -9.74 7.51
C VAL A 302 4.94 -8.78 7.46
N ASP A 303 3.83 -9.23 6.87
CA ASP A 303 2.56 -8.53 6.91
C ASP A 303 1.66 -9.05 8.05
N THR A 304 0.41 -8.59 8.07
CA THR A 304 -0.57 -9.01 9.09
C THR A 304 -0.93 -10.48 8.99
N HIS A 305 -0.93 -11.07 7.79
CA HIS A 305 -1.27 -12.48 7.60
C HIS A 305 -0.14 -13.38 8.11
N VAL A 306 1.10 -13.07 7.73
CA VAL A 306 2.29 -13.77 8.22
C VAL A 306 2.40 -13.63 9.74
N ALA A 307 2.25 -12.42 10.28
CA ALA A 307 2.31 -12.20 11.73
C ALA A 307 1.19 -12.93 12.48
N GLY A 308 -0.02 -12.97 11.91
CA GLY A 308 -1.15 -13.71 12.47
C GLY A 308 -0.89 -15.21 12.52
N MET A 309 -0.33 -15.76 11.43
CA MET A 309 0.00 -17.18 11.34
C MET A 309 1.15 -17.55 12.28
N ALA A 310 2.21 -16.75 12.33
CA ALA A 310 3.30 -16.95 13.29
C ALA A 310 2.76 -16.98 14.72
N LYS A 311 1.91 -16.01 15.09
CA LYS A 311 1.29 -15.97 16.41
C LYS A 311 0.42 -17.21 16.73
N LEU A 312 -0.21 -17.81 15.73
CA LEU A 312 -1.00 -19.03 15.91
C LEU A 312 -0.12 -20.25 16.17
N LEU A 313 1.04 -20.34 15.51
CA LEU A 313 1.96 -21.47 15.60
C LEU A 313 2.91 -21.40 16.80
N GLY A 314 3.06 -20.20 17.40
CA GLY A 314 3.91 -19.94 18.57
C GLY A 314 5.23 -19.29 18.21
#